data_AF-A0A3D9GE38-F1
#
_entry.id   AF-A0A3D9GE38-F1
#
_cell.length_a   1.000
_cell.length_b   1.000
_cell.length_c   1.000
_cell.angle_alpha   90.00
_cell.angle_beta   90.00
_cell.angle_gamma   90.00
#
_symmetry.space_group_name_H-M   'P 1'
#
loop_
_entity.id
_entity.type
_entity.pdbx_description
1 polymer ?
#
loop_
_entity_poly.entity_id
_entity_poly.type
_entity_poly.pdbx_seq_one_letter_code
_entity_poly.pdbx_strand_id
1 'polypeptide(L)'
;MIGISIVPTYTLAFERTHRRGYYTVTINDTKCYIPTRLFYAVFTRLNRKESAGTIEVTARQLEALGIIAQILDQNRYQIRYTAQHSYDTYGRPCATSYVIDALSLGQSIAITSAAFLRITGADKRATIGCMDVSATQLDELGFVRKEVADNVRIERPIQYA
;
A
#
# COMPACT_ATOMS: atom_id res chain seq x y z
N MET A 1 -43.11 18.76 15.56
CA MET A 1 -42.27 17.85 16.37
C MET A 1 -41.02 17.54 15.56
N ILE A 2 -39.85 18.01 16.00
CA ILE A 2 -38.58 17.68 15.35
C ILE A 2 -38.12 16.38 16.01
N GLY A 3 -38.33 15.24 15.34
CA GLY A 3 -37.83 13.96 15.80
C GLY A 3 -36.31 13.98 15.78
N ILE A 4 -35.69 13.88 16.95
CA ILE A 4 -34.23 13.76 17.07
C ILE A 4 -33.87 12.36 16.56
N SER A 5 -33.43 12.27 15.30
CA SER A 5 -32.89 11.05 14.73
C SER A 5 -31.49 10.84 15.30
N ILE A 6 -31.35 9.89 16.23
CA ILE A 6 -30.05 9.47 16.74
C ILE A 6 -29.40 8.63 15.65
N VAL A 7 -28.40 9.19 14.97
CA VAL A 7 -27.59 8.44 14.00
C VAL A 7 -26.51 7.70 14.78
N PRO A 8 -26.41 6.36 14.68
CA PRO A 8 -25.36 5.62 15.35
C PRO A 8 -23.99 6.05 14.82
N THR A 9 -23.11 6.45 15.73
CA THR A 9 -21.73 6.82 15.46
C THR A 9 -20.77 5.82 16.11
N TYR A 10 -19.63 5.62 15.44
CA TYR A 10 -18.54 4.76 15.89
C TYR A 10 -17.31 5.63 16.12
N THR A 11 -16.45 5.25 17.07
CA THR A 11 -15.19 5.95 17.29
C THR A 11 -14.11 5.31 16.44
N LEU A 12 -13.55 6.08 15.50
CA LEU A 12 -12.46 5.65 14.63
C LEU A 12 -11.17 6.39 15.02
N ALA A 13 -10.11 5.64 15.33
CA ALA A 13 -8.79 6.21 15.49
C ALA A 13 -8.13 6.45 14.13
N PHE A 14 -7.46 7.58 13.97
CA PHE A 14 -6.71 7.93 12.76
C PHE A 14 -5.35 8.53 13.09
N GLU A 15 -4.39 8.31 12.20
CA GLU A 15 -3.05 8.88 12.29
C GLU A 15 -2.51 9.21 10.88
N ARG A 16 -2.08 10.45 10.68
CA ARG A 16 -1.46 10.93 9.46
C ARG A 16 0.02 10.56 9.45
N THR A 17 0.41 9.77 8.46
CA THR A 17 1.83 9.54 8.22
C THR A 17 2.40 10.69 7.39
N HIS A 18 3.04 11.66 8.07
CA HIS A 18 3.54 12.91 7.47
C HIS A 18 4.42 12.72 6.23
N ARG A 19 5.20 11.63 6.15
CA ARG A 19 6.07 11.33 5.00
C ARG A 19 5.38 10.65 3.83
N ARG A 20 4.19 10.08 4.03
CA ARG A 20 3.56 9.18 3.05
C ARG A 20 2.31 9.76 2.38
N GLY A 21 1.70 10.82 2.91
CA GLY A 21 0.50 11.43 2.30
C GLY A 21 -0.78 10.60 2.49
N TYR A 22 -0.79 9.75 3.51
CA TYR A 22 -1.92 8.89 3.89
C TYR A 22 -2.27 9.08 5.37
N TYR A 23 -3.52 8.77 5.69
CA TYR A 23 -4.01 8.50 7.03
C TYR A 23 -4.08 6.99 7.22
N THR A 24 -3.50 6.50 8.30
CA THR A 24 -3.75 5.17 8.83
C THR A 24 -5.02 5.23 9.66
N VAL A 25 -5.97 4.34 9.37
CA VAL A 25 -7.20 4.17 10.15
C VAL A 25 -7.35 2.71 10.53
N THR A 26 -7.88 2.43 11.71
CA THR A 26 -8.16 1.05 12.12
C THR A 26 -9.65 0.77 11.96
N ILE A 27 -10.01 -0.09 11.01
CA ILE A 27 -11.38 -0.50 10.72
C ILE A 27 -11.47 -2.00 11.01
N ASN A 28 -12.35 -2.41 11.93
CA ASN A 28 -12.53 -3.83 12.32
C ASN A 28 -11.19 -4.52 12.63
N ASP A 29 -10.39 -3.92 13.52
CA ASP A 29 -9.04 -4.38 13.91
C ASP A 29 -8.01 -4.47 12.77
N THR A 30 -8.36 -4.02 11.58
CA THR A 30 -7.48 -3.99 10.41
C THR A 30 -6.98 -2.57 10.18
N LYS A 31 -5.65 -2.41 10.06
CA LYS A 31 -5.07 -1.12 9.69
C LYS A 31 -5.22 -0.90 8.19
N CYS A 32 -5.90 0.17 7.82
CA CYS A 32 -6.11 0.58 6.44
C CYS A 32 -5.41 1.92 6.16
N TYR A 33 -4.97 2.12 4.92
CA TYR A 33 -4.26 3.32 4.49
C TYR A 33 -5.11 4.13 3.51
N ILE A 34 -5.50 5.33 3.92
CA ILE A 34 -6.42 6.20 3.18
C ILE A 34 -5.68 7.46 2.72
N PRO A 35 -5.63 7.78 1.41
CA PRO A 35 -5.05 9.01 0.88
C PRO A 35 -5.63 10.23 1.55
N THR A 36 -4.77 11.17 1.91
CA THR A 36 -5.17 12.41 2.60
C THR A 36 -6.34 13.12 1.89
N ARG A 37 -6.35 13.13 0.55
CA ARG A 37 -7.44 13.73 -0.24
C ARG A 37 -8.77 12.99 -0.06
N LEU A 38 -8.75 11.66 -0.08
CA LEU A 38 -9.96 10.84 0.09
C LEU A 38 -10.44 10.86 1.54
N PHE A 39 -9.52 10.88 2.51
CA PHE A 39 -9.86 11.00 3.92
C PHE A 39 -10.64 12.30 4.19
N TYR A 40 -10.18 13.45 3.66
CA TYR A 40 -10.92 14.71 3.79
C TYR A 40 -12.17 14.80 2.93
N ALA A 41 -12.32 13.97 1.89
CA ALA A 41 -13.58 13.86 1.15
C ALA A 41 -14.67 13.20 2.02
N VAL A 42 -14.28 12.24 2.87
CA VAL A 42 -15.18 11.61 3.86
C VAL A 42 -15.41 12.51 5.09
N PHE A 43 -14.37 13.21 5.55
CA PHE A 43 -14.40 14.08 6.72
C PHE A 43 -14.11 15.54 6.36
N THR A 44 -15.09 16.17 5.72
CA THR A 44 -14.96 17.55 5.21
C THR A 44 -14.79 18.62 6.29
N ARG A 45 -15.28 18.34 7.51
CA ARG A 45 -15.25 19.25 8.66
C ARG A 45 -14.06 19.05 9.59
N LEU A 46 -13.21 18.05 9.32
CA LEU A 46 -12.05 17.78 10.17
C LEU A 46 -10.99 18.87 9.99
N ASN A 47 -10.35 19.28 11.10
CA ASN A 47 -9.26 20.23 11.04
C ASN A 47 -8.07 19.62 10.28
N ARG A 48 -7.64 20.28 9.20
CA ARG A 48 -6.55 19.77 8.35
C ARG A 48 -5.17 19.74 9.04
N LYS A 49 -5.07 20.41 10.19
CA LYS A 49 -3.86 20.42 11.03
C LYS A 49 -3.79 19.19 11.95
N GLU A 50 -4.91 18.49 12.17
CA GLU A 50 -4.91 17.29 13.01
C GLU A 50 -4.25 16.12 12.30
N SER A 51 -3.14 15.69 12.88
CA SER A 51 -2.32 14.59 12.39
C SER A 51 -2.61 13.28 13.10
N ALA A 52 -3.33 13.26 14.22
CA ALA A 52 -3.76 12.03 14.88
C ALA A 52 -4.92 12.33 15.82
N GLY A 53 -5.75 11.33 16.10
CA GLY A 53 -6.83 11.44 17.06
C GLY A 53 -7.90 10.38 16.87
N THR A 54 -9.05 10.62 17.49
CA THR A 54 -10.26 9.84 17.30
C THR A 54 -11.35 10.72 16.72
N ILE A 55 -12.15 10.17 15.82
CA ILE A 55 -13.31 10.84 15.24
C ILE A 55 -14.54 9.96 15.37
N GLU A 56 -15.68 10.61 15.59
CA GLU A 56 -16.97 9.95 15.44
C GLU A 56 -17.32 9.82 13.96
N VAL A 57 -17.63 8.60 13.54
CA VAL A 57 -17.94 8.26 12.16
C VAL A 57 -19.29 7.59 12.08
N THR A 58 -20.10 8.00 11.11
CA THR A 58 -21.36 7.32 10.80
C THR A 58 -21.09 6.00 10.06
N ALA A 59 -22.06 5.08 10.08
CA ALA A 59 -21.96 3.82 9.33
C ALA A 59 -21.59 4.03 7.84
N ARG A 60 -22.16 5.07 7.20
CA ARG A 60 -21.86 5.42 5.79
C ARG A 60 -20.43 5.91 5.58
N GLN A 61 -19.89 6.68 6.53
CA GLN A 61 -18.50 7.13 6.44
C GLN A 61 -17.53 5.98 6.67
N LEU A 62 -17.86 5.08 7.60
CA LEU A 62 -17.08 3.86 7.84
C LEU A 62 -17.09 2.95 6.60
N GLU A 63 -18.24 2.76 5.97
CA GLU A 63 -18.39 2.01 4.72
C GLU A 63 -17.58 2.65 3.57
N ALA A 64 -17.66 3.98 3.41
CA ALA A 64 -16.88 4.69 2.41
C ALA A 64 -15.37 4.50 2.61
N LEU A 65 -14.89 4.60 3.86
CA LEU A 65 -13.49 4.29 4.17
C LEU A 65 -13.14 2.83 3.89
N GLY A 66 -14.04 1.89 4.18
CA GLY A 66 -13.87 0.47 3.89
C GLY A 66 -13.74 0.19 2.39
N ILE A 67 -14.57 0.81 1.56
CA ILE A 67 -14.50 0.72 0.10
C ILE A 67 -13.19 1.32 -0.42
N ILE A 68 -12.82 2.51 0.06
CA ILE A 68 -11.55 3.15 -0.30
C ILE A 68 -10.39 2.25 0.10
N ALA A 69 -10.41 1.69 1.31
CA ALA A 69 -9.40 0.78 1.80
C ALA A 69 -9.30 -0.45 0.88
N GLN A 70 -10.41 -1.14 0.59
CA GLN A 70 -10.41 -2.33 -0.27
C GLN A 70 -9.85 -2.05 -1.67
N ILE A 71 -10.26 -0.95 -2.30
CA ILE A 71 -9.76 -0.57 -3.64
C ILE A 71 -8.25 -0.33 -3.62
N LEU A 72 -7.73 0.22 -2.52
CA LEU A 72 -6.32 0.55 -2.39
C LEU A 72 -5.47 -0.65 -1.96
N ASP A 73 -5.97 -1.49 -1.06
CA ASP A 73 -5.26 -2.67 -0.54
C ASP A 73 -5.07 -3.72 -1.63
N GLN A 74 -6.02 -3.84 -2.56
CA GLN A 74 -5.89 -4.70 -3.75
C GLN A 74 -4.72 -4.31 -4.67
N ASN A 75 -4.21 -3.09 -4.56
CA ASN A 75 -3.28 -2.52 -5.54
C ASN A 75 -1.98 -1.97 -4.96
N ARG A 76 -1.70 -2.17 -3.66
CA ARG A 76 -0.56 -1.54 -2.98
C ARG A 76 0.32 -2.54 -2.28
N TYR A 77 1.51 -2.72 -2.83
CA TYR A 77 2.57 -3.48 -2.21
C TYR A 77 3.67 -2.54 -1.73
N GLN A 78 4.17 -2.76 -0.52
CA GLN A 78 5.25 -1.94 0.01
C GLN A 78 6.60 -2.61 -0.24
N ILE A 79 7.50 -1.85 -0.86
CA ILE A 79 8.89 -2.24 -1.01
C ILE A 79 9.80 -1.34 -0.16
N ARG A 80 10.85 -1.92 0.39
CA ARG A 80 12.02 -1.21 0.90
C ARG A 80 13.15 -1.39 -0.10
N TYR A 81 13.94 -0.37 -0.37
CA TYR A 81 15.07 -0.47 -1.29
C TYR A 81 16.33 0.15 -0.69
N THR A 82 17.48 -0.42 -1.06
CA THR A 82 18.81 0.08 -0.70
C THR A 82 19.74 -0.04 -1.90
N ALA A 83 20.37 1.06 -2.29
CA ALA A 83 21.42 1.08 -3.30
C ALA A 83 22.69 0.43 -2.74
N GLN A 84 23.22 -0.55 -3.45
CA GLN A 84 24.51 -1.16 -3.19
C GLN A 84 25.48 -0.82 -4.31
N HIS A 85 26.66 -0.36 -3.92
CA HIS A 85 27.75 -0.13 -4.86
C HIS A 85 28.69 -1.33 -4.85
N SER A 86 28.93 -1.89 -6.03
CA SER A 86 30.00 -2.85 -6.25
C SER A 86 31.28 -2.10 -6.58
N TYR A 87 32.39 -2.59 -6.04
CA TYR A 87 33.72 -2.01 -6.24
C TYR A 87 34.60 -2.97 -7.03
N ASP A 88 35.47 -2.43 -7.88
CA ASP A 88 36.52 -3.21 -8.54
C ASP A 88 37.65 -3.60 -7.57
N THR A 89 38.64 -4.34 -8.07
CA THR A 89 39.84 -4.75 -7.31
C THR A 89 40.68 -3.58 -6.78
N TYR A 90 40.43 -2.36 -7.24
CA TYR A 90 41.11 -1.14 -6.81
C TYR A 90 40.24 -0.25 -5.91
N GLY A 91 39.07 -0.76 -5.48
CA GLY A 91 38.14 -0.02 -4.62
C GLY A 91 37.36 1.09 -5.33
N ARG A 92 37.31 1.10 -6.67
CA ARG A 92 36.52 2.08 -7.44
C ARG A 92 35.12 1.53 -7.69
N PRO A 93 34.06 2.35 -7.49
CA PRO A 93 32.69 1.89 -7.75
C PRO A 93 32.52 1.60 -9.25
N CYS A 94 32.16 0.36 -9.58
CA CYS A 94 32.02 -0.10 -10.96
C CYS A 94 30.56 -0.36 -11.37
N ALA A 95 29.68 -0.64 -10.42
CA ALA A 95 28.25 -0.81 -10.66
C ALA A 95 27.43 -0.40 -9.43
N THR A 96 26.20 0.05 -9.68
CA THR A 96 25.20 0.27 -8.63
C THR A 96 24.00 -0.63 -8.91
N SER A 97 23.61 -1.41 -7.91
CA SER A 97 22.38 -2.19 -7.88
C SER A 97 21.48 -1.67 -6.77
N TYR A 98 20.19 -2.00 -6.84
CA TYR A 98 19.28 -1.85 -5.72
C TYR A 98 18.91 -3.24 -5.21
N VAL A 99 19.04 -3.44 -3.91
CA VAL A 99 18.40 -4.54 -3.19
C VAL A 99 17.03 -4.06 -2.76
N ILE A 100 15.99 -4.83 -3.11
CA ILE A 100 14.59 -4.48 -2.89
C ILE A 100 13.93 -5.59 -2.11
N ASP A 101 13.34 -5.24 -0.97
CA ASP A 101 12.57 -6.14 -0.11
C ASP A 101 11.08 -5.84 -0.28
N ALA A 102 10.32 -6.80 -0.82
CA ALA A 102 8.86 -6.73 -0.81
C ALA A 102 8.34 -7.22 0.54
N LEU A 103 8.01 -6.29 1.43
CA LEU A 103 7.70 -6.59 2.84
C LEU A 103 6.53 -7.55 3.00
N SER A 104 5.51 -7.42 2.15
CA SER A 104 4.31 -8.27 2.16
C SER A 104 4.57 -9.68 1.62
N LEU A 105 5.61 -9.86 0.82
CA LEU A 105 5.94 -11.15 0.19
C LEU A 105 7.08 -11.88 0.92
N GLY A 106 7.81 -11.19 1.80
CA GLY A 106 9.01 -11.73 2.44
C GLY A 106 10.12 -12.08 1.44
N GLN A 107 10.10 -11.45 0.26
CA GLN A 107 11.05 -11.69 -0.82
C GLN A 107 12.02 -10.52 -0.94
N SER A 108 13.26 -10.82 -1.33
CA SER A 108 14.29 -9.83 -1.66
C SER A 108 14.89 -10.12 -3.02
N ILE A 109 15.12 -9.09 -3.80
CA ILE A 109 15.73 -9.19 -5.13
C ILE A 109 16.81 -8.11 -5.30
N ALA A 110 17.79 -8.38 -6.17
CA ALA A 110 18.74 -7.38 -6.63
C ALA A 110 18.46 -7.02 -8.09
N ILE A 111 18.41 -5.73 -8.39
CA ILE A 111 18.14 -5.22 -9.74
C ILE A 111 19.10 -4.07 -10.08
N THR A 112 19.36 -3.83 -11.36
CA THR A 112 20.20 -2.70 -11.79
C THR A 112 19.52 -1.37 -11.49
N SER A 113 20.30 -0.33 -11.17
CA SER A 113 19.75 1.00 -10.90
C SER A 113 18.91 1.56 -12.04
N ALA A 114 19.31 1.34 -13.30
CA ALA A 114 18.57 1.82 -14.46
C ALA A 114 17.16 1.18 -14.54
N ALA A 115 17.06 -0.14 -14.34
CA ALA A 115 15.78 -0.83 -14.37
C ALA A 115 14.91 -0.42 -13.17
N PHE A 116 15.48 -0.37 -11.96
CA PHE A 116 14.76 0.07 -10.76
C PHE A 116 14.12 1.46 -10.93
N LEU A 117 14.92 2.44 -11.33
CA LEU A 117 14.46 3.83 -11.49
C LEU A 117 13.41 3.95 -12.61
N ARG A 118 13.54 3.17 -13.69
CA ARG A 118 12.55 3.13 -14.78
C ARG A 118 11.21 2.57 -14.30
N ILE A 119 11.22 1.49 -13.52
CA ILE A 119 10.00 0.79 -13.07
C ILE A 119 9.30 1.58 -11.96
N THR A 120 10.08 2.06 -10.98
CA THR A 120 9.52 2.67 -9.77
C THR A 120 9.36 4.19 -9.86
N GLY A 121 10.12 4.86 -10.73
CA GLY A 121 10.17 6.32 -10.78
C GLY A 121 10.81 6.94 -9.53
N ALA A 122 11.53 6.17 -8.72
CA ALA A 122 12.22 6.68 -7.54
C ALA A 122 13.22 7.79 -7.92
N ASP A 123 13.47 8.72 -7.00
CA ASP A 123 14.46 9.78 -7.21
C ASP A 123 15.85 9.14 -7.39
N LYS A 124 16.58 9.56 -8.44
CA LYS A 124 17.93 9.08 -8.76
C LYS A 124 18.92 9.29 -7.61
N ARG A 125 18.64 10.23 -6.70
CA ARG A 125 19.48 10.55 -5.53
C ARG A 125 19.12 9.72 -4.30
N ALA A 126 18.00 8.99 -4.31
CA ALA A 126 17.58 8.19 -3.18
C ALA A 126 18.36 6.86 -3.14
N THR A 127 19.24 6.74 -2.15
CA THR A 127 20.05 5.53 -1.92
C THR A 127 19.38 4.54 -0.97
N ILE A 128 18.43 4.97 -0.14
CA ILE A 128 17.63 4.10 0.72
C ILE A 128 16.23 4.67 0.87
N GLY A 129 15.22 3.81 0.89
CA GLY A 129 13.85 4.27 1.07
C GLY A 129 12.84 3.15 1.19
N CYS A 130 11.59 3.56 1.42
CA CYS A 130 10.42 2.73 1.31
C CYS A 130 9.45 3.42 0.35
N MET A 131 8.77 2.65 -0.49
CA MET A 131 7.72 3.16 -1.35
C MET A 131 6.63 2.12 -1.60
N ASP A 132 5.45 2.61 -1.95
CA ASP A 132 4.37 1.76 -2.39
C ASP A 132 4.48 1.58 -3.91
N VAL A 133 4.31 0.35 -4.36
CA VAL A 133 4.33 -0.05 -5.77
C VAL A 133 3.05 -0.80 -6.11
N SER A 134 2.63 -0.65 -7.36
CA SER A 134 1.50 -1.40 -7.92
C SER A 134 1.85 -2.87 -8.13
N ALA A 135 0.83 -3.71 -8.29
CA ALA A 135 1.00 -5.12 -8.66
C ALA A 135 1.85 -5.29 -9.93
N THR A 136 1.59 -4.47 -10.95
CA THR A 136 2.32 -4.49 -12.22
C THR A 136 3.78 -4.09 -12.04
N GLN A 137 4.08 -3.13 -11.16
CA GLN A 137 5.45 -2.76 -10.85
C GLN A 137 6.17 -3.87 -10.07
N LEU A 138 5.49 -4.57 -9.16
CA LEU A 138 6.07 -5.75 -8.50
C LEU A 138 6.41 -6.86 -9.51
N ASP A 139 5.48 -7.15 -10.43
CA ASP A 139 5.69 -8.16 -11.47
C ASP A 139 6.86 -7.77 -12.38
N GLU A 140 6.94 -6.50 -12.78
CA GLU A 140 8.04 -5.97 -13.61
C GLU A 140 9.38 -5.94 -12.86
N LEU A 141 9.36 -5.75 -11.53
CA LEU A 141 10.53 -5.92 -10.68
C LEU A 141 10.96 -7.40 -10.59
N GLY A 142 10.07 -8.34 -10.90
CA GLY A 142 10.35 -9.79 -10.89
C GLY A 142 9.97 -10.48 -9.58
N PHE A 143 9.12 -9.87 -8.75
CA PHE A 143 8.60 -10.54 -7.56
C PHE A 143 7.53 -11.57 -7.92
N VAL A 144 7.57 -12.72 -7.27
CA VAL A 144 6.57 -13.77 -7.47
C VAL A 144 5.45 -13.58 -6.45
N ARG A 145 4.28 -13.19 -6.91
CA ARG A 145 3.06 -13.19 -6.11
C ARG A 145 2.58 -14.64 -6.00
N LYS A 146 2.54 -15.21 -4.79
CA LYS A 146 1.75 -16.42 -4.56
C LYS A 146 0.29 -16.04 -4.76
N GLU A 147 -0.25 -16.27 -5.95
CA GLU A 147 -1.70 -16.35 -6.07
C GLU A 147 -2.17 -17.51 -5.17
N VAL A 148 -3.15 -17.23 -4.31
CA VAL A 148 -4.00 -18.29 -3.78
C VAL A 148 -4.58 -18.96 -5.02
N ALA A 149 -4.22 -20.23 -5.23
CA ALA A 149 -4.69 -21.06 -6.32
C ALA A 149 -6.18 -21.39 -6.15
N ASP A 150 -7.05 -20.39 -6.29
CA ASP A 150 -8.49 -20.56 -6.42
C ASP A 150 -8.87 -20.16 -7.85
N ASN A 151 -8.74 -21.12 -8.77
CA ASN A 151 -9.55 -21.29 -10.00
C ASN A 151 -8.84 -22.10 -11.11
N VAL A 152 -8.41 -23.32 -10.78
CA VAL A 152 -8.42 -24.40 -11.77
C VAL A 152 -9.24 -25.55 -11.18
N ARG A 153 -10.56 -25.35 -11.08
CA ARG A 153 -11.47 -26.50 -11.08
C ARG A 153 -11.37 -27.11 -12.47
N ILE A 154 -10.57 -28.18 -12.56
CA ILE A 154 -10.65 -29.12 -13.67
C ILE A 154 -12.09 -29.66 -13.65
N GLU A 155 -12.94 -29.15 -14.54
CA GLU A 155 -14.21 -29.78 -14.85
C GLU A 155 -13.88 -31.18 -15.39
N ARG A 156 -14.04 -32.19 -14.53
CA ARG A 156 -14.07 -33.56 -15.00
C ARG A 156 -15.31 -33.67 -15.90
N PRO A 157 -15.19 -34.15 -17.15
CA PRO A 157 -16.38 -34.42 -17.95
C PRO A 157 -17.18 -35.50 -17.24
N ILE A 158 -18.44 -35.19 -16.92
CA ILE A 158 -19.42 -36.17 -16.47
C ILE A 158 -19.67 -37.09 -17.67
N GLN A 159 -19.11 -38.30 -17.64
CA GLN A 159 -19.55 -39.38 -18.52
C GLN A 159 -20.92 -39.84 -18.02
N TYR A 160 -21.96 -39.59 -18.82
CA TYR A 160 -23.23 -40.29 -18.68
C TYR A 160 -23.07 -41.68 -19.30
N ALA A 161 -23.30 -42.71 -18.50
CA ALA A 161 -23.58 -44.08 -18.92
C ALA A 161 -24.88 -44.52 -18.27
#